data_AF-A0A8J9S3P4-F1
#
_entry.id   AF-A0A8J9S3P4-F1
#
_cell.length_a   1.000
_cell.length_b   1.000
_cell.length_c   1.000
_cell.angle_alpha   90.00
_cell.angle_beta   90.00
_cell.angle_gamma   90.00
#
_symmetry.space_group_name_H-M   'P 1'
#
loop_
_entity.id
_entity.type
_entity.pdbx_description
1 polymer ?
#
loop_
_entity_poly.entity_id
_entity_poly.type
_entity_poly.pdbx_seq_one_letter_code
_entity_poly.pdbx_strand_id
1 'polypeptide(L)'
;MTLIELGSPSALQEFIASHRNVIVTFSAHWCGPCKASHPALRDLADQAKADVTKDVRMGIVYESDISDAIHDYAVRAFPTYVLFQNQRELERVEGVNFVAIQAMIDQHCVTVLKGGTALGSSSSAADATAYTPLSPAAAREARLARLTQNHPSAPQPAPAPSMPAADRKPTPTPSTDNENAPDDVEMMDADTNANTNTHTNDPTAELDPNVLRTLTDDMGFPLLRAQKGLLFGNGATVEAAVEWLTEHQDDDDIDEPIPANAGAVAQSYKCNECGKILSNMANLELHANKTGHSDFEESTTAVKPLTDDEKKAKIAEIKELLRLKRAEREEAEKVDLTEREKQRRMMGKEMSKTREEVEKEQRKREAYLRKKEKDDFKRERARIRAELAKDKAERQSNKGKLSSKLGIDGYNPDGIQYDVPGQAGGDAAMDDEQHQHHQQKRLKASAAKIDEYITKVSAYKAGGDGGKCLKVLKIYIGNVVDHPDDPKYRSINTDNKAFKIKVKPFIGAKALLLAVGFAPNQSETALELGEGANHELLVSTKGKLESAIAAYG
;
A
#
# COMPACT_ATOMS: atom_id res chain seq x y z
N MET A 1 -12.11 -9.35 -14.07
CA MET A 1 -12.33 -8.64 -12.80
C MET A 1 -12.53 -9.65 -11.69
N THR A 2 -11.42 -10.00 -11.07
CA THR A 2 -11.33 -11.00 -9.99
C THR A 2 -11.02 -10.37 -8.63
N LEU A 3 -10.53 -9.12 -8.63
CA LEU A 3 -10.36 -8.32 -7.42
C LEU A 3 -11.73 -7.94 -6.84
N ILE A 4 -12.00 -8.37 -5.62
CA ILE A 4 -13.28 -8.16 -4.93
C ILE A 4 -13.19 -6.91 -4.06
N GLU A 5 -14.09 -5.94 -4.25
CA GLU A 5 -14.19 -4.75 -3.39
C GLU A 5 -15.01 -5.07 -2.14
N LEU A 6 -14.42 -4.90 -0.96
CA LEU A 6 -15.01 -5.19 0.34
C LEU A 6 -15.43 -3.89 1.02
N GLY A 7 -16.73 -3.59 0.93
CA GLY A 7 -17.31 -2.32 1.40
C GLY A 7 -17.85 -2.32 2.84
N SER A 8 -17.60 -3.37 3.63
CA SER A 8 -18.01 -3.41 5.04
C SER A 8 -17.09 -4.31 5.87
N PRO A 9 -16.96 -4.06 7.19
CA PRO A 9 -16.16 -4.90 8.08
C PRO A 9 -16.68 -6.34 8.20
N SER A 10 -18.00 -6.54 8.11
CA SER A 10 -18.61 -7.88 8.08
C SER A 10 -18.26 -8.64 6.80
N ALA A 11 -18.29 -7.96 5.64
CA ALA A 11 -17.89 -8.56 4.38
C ALA A 11 -16.40 -8.94 4.36
N LEU A 12 -15.53 -8.15 5.01
CA LEU A 12 -14.12 -8.50 5.19
C LEU A 12 -13.95 -9.79 6.00
N GLN A 13 -14.64 -9.90 7.14
CA GLN A 13 -14.57 -11.12 7.97
C GLN A 13 -15.12 -12.35 7.26
N GLU A 14 -16.25 -12.21 6.56
CA GLU A 14 -16.84 -13.29 5.75
C GLU A 14 -15.90 -13.71 4.60
N PHE A 15 -15.22 -12.75 3.98
CA PHE A 15 -14.25 -13.01 2.92
C PHE A 15 -13.03 -13.77 3.44
N ILE A 16 -12.50 -13.40 4.62
CA ILE A 16 -11.39 -14.11 5.28
C ILE A 16 -11.83 -15.52 5.71
N ALA A 17 -13.08 -15.71 6.12
CA ALA A 17 -13.60 -16.99 6.58
C ALA A 17 -13.94 -17.96 5.43
N SER A 18 -14.35 -17.45 4.27
CA SER A 18 -14.86 -18.25 3.16
C SER A 18 -13.78 -18.90 2.29
N HIS A 19 -12.53 -18.48 2.43
CA HIS A 19 -11.44 -18.90 1.55
C HIS A 19 -10.20 -19.30 2.37
N ARG A 20 -9.46 -20.31 1.88
CA ARG A 20 -8.29 -20.86 2.57
C ARG A 20 -7.13 -19.87 2.58
N ASN A 21 -6.79 -19.28 1.43
CA ASN A 21 -5.78 -18.25 1.29
C ASN A 21 -6.41 -16.96 0.74
N VAL A 22 -6.27 -15.87 1.47
CA VAL A 22 -6.89 -14.58 1.16
C VAL A 22 -5.88 -13.48 1.30
N ILE A 23 -5.71 -12.67 0.27
CA ILE A 23 -4.93 -11.44 0.33
C ILE A 23 -5.89 -10.26 0.41
N VAL A 24 -5.79 -9.50 1.50
CA VAL A 24 -6.56 -8.27 1.69
C VAL A 24 -5.63 -7.09 1.48
N THR A 25 -6.00 -6.22 0.55
CA THR A 25 -5.31 -4.96 0.29
C THR A 25 -6.03 -3.83 1.00
N PHE A 26 -5.37 -3.23 1.99
CA PHE A 26 -5.83 -2.00 2.63
C PHE A 26 -5.38 -0.80 1.80
N SER A 27 -6.34 -0.03 1.30
CA SER A 27 -6.16 1.07 0.36
C SER A 27 -6.93 2.32 0.80
N ALA A 28 -6.64 3.46 0.18
CA ALA A 28 -7.31 4.72 0.47
C ALA A 28 -7.56 5.53 -0.81
N HIS A 29 -8.74 6.16 -0.93
CA HIS A 29 -9.10 6.97 -2.10
C HIS A 29 -8.28 8.26 -2.25
N TRP A 30 -7.63 8.72 -1.18
CA TRP A 30 -6.75 9.90 -1.21
C TRP A 30 -5.27 9.53 -1.44
N CYS A 31 -4.91 8.25 -1.37
CA CYS A 31 -3.55 7.76 -1.54
C CYS A 31 -3.16 7.68 -3.03
N GLY A 32 -2.18 8.48 -3.44
CA GLY A 32 -1.66 8.51 -4.82
C GLY A 32 -1.05 7.17 -5.27
N PRO A 33 -0.10 6.58 -4.52
CA PRO A 33 0.47 5.27 -4.86
C PRO A 33 -0.58 4.16 -5.00
N CYS A 34 -1.60 4.18 -4.14
CA CYS A 34 -2.71 3.23 -4.18
C CYS A 34 -3.47 3.28 -5.52
N LYS A 35 -3.78 4.48 -6.01
CA LYS A 35 -4.44 4.66 -7.32
C LYS A 35 -3.57 4.18 -8.48
N ALA A 36 -2.28 4.49 -8.44
CA ALA A 36 -1.34 4.06 -9.48
C ALA A 36 -1.14 2.53 -9.50
N SER A 37 -1.15 1.88 -8.33
CA SER A 37 -0.97 0.43 -8.18
C SER A 37 -2.20 -0.41 -8.50
N HIS A 38 -3.39 0.19 -8.55
CA HIS A 38 -4.66 -0.53 -8.68
C HIS A 38 -4.80 -1.36 -9.98
N PRO A 39 -4.36 -0.90 -11.18
CA PRO A 39 -4.39 -1.71 -12.39
C PRO A 39 -3.49 -2.94 -12.28
N ALA A 40 -2.24 -2.76 -11.83
CA ALA A 40 -1.28 -3.86 -11.67
C ALA A 40 -1.75 -4.89 -10.62
N LEU A 41 -2.42 -4.44 -9.55
CA LEU A 41 -3.04 -5.33 -8.57
C LEU A 41 -4.17 -6.16 -9.18
N ARG A 42 -4.98 -5.56 -10.06
CA ARG A 42 -6.04 -6.27 -10.79
C ARG A 42 -5.45 -7.32 -11.73
N ASP A 43 -4.38 -6.98 -12.45
CA ASP A 43 -3.69 -7.92 -13.34
C ASP A 43 -3.11 -9.10 -12.56
N LEU A 44 -2.53 -8.84 -11.38
CA LEU A 44 -2.03 -9.88 -10.49
C LEU A 44 -3.15 -10.81 -9.97
N ALA A 45 -4.31 -10.25 -9.61
CA ALA A 45 -5.46 -11.04 -9.20
C ALA A 45 -6.02 -11.92 -10.34
N ASP A 46 -6.04 -11.39 -11.57
CA ASP A 46 -6.49 -12.13 -12.74
C ASP A 46 -5.48 -13.26 -13.09
N GLN A 47 -4.17 -13.01 -12.96
CA GLN A 47 -3.12 -14.03 -13.12
C GLN A 47 -3.22 -15.14 -12.05
N ALA A 48 -3.39 -14.77 -10.80
CA ALA A 48 -3.49 -15.71 -9.70
C ALA A 48 -4.72 -16.62 -9.81
N LYS A 49 -5.83 -16.13 -10.37
CA LYS A 49 -7.01 -16.96 -10.66
C LYS A 49 -6.82 -17.87 -11.88
N ALA A 50 -6.03 -17.44 -12.87
CA ALA A 50 -5.74 -18.25 -14.05
C ALA A 50 -4.84 -19.45 -13.73
N ASP A 51 -3.99 -19.31 -12.72
CA ASP A 51 -3.11 -20.36 -12.24
C ASP A 51 -3.85 -21.33 -11.30
N VAL A 52 -4.30 -22.46 -11.84
CA VAL A 52 -5.03 -23.51 -11.09
C VAL A 52 -4.19 -24.12 -9.96
N THR A 53 -2.86 -23.94 -9.98
CA THR A 53 -1.98 -24.46 -8.93
C THR A 53 -1.97 -23.59 -7.66
N LYS A 54 -2.48 -22.35 -7.74
CA LYS A 54 -2.45 -21.37 -6.65
C LYS A 54 -3.87 -20.97 -6.25
N ASP A 55 -4.41 -21.58 -5.20
CA ASP A 55 -5.71 -21.20 -4.65
C ASP A 55 -5.57 -19.93 -3.79
N VAL A 56 -5.65 -18.75 -4.40
CA VAL A 56 -5.61 -17.46 -3.69
C VAL A 56 -6.71 -16.51 -4.18
N ARG A 57 -7.36 -15.85 -3.22
CA ARG A 57 -8.40 -14.83 -3.47
C ARG A 57 -7.90 -13.46 -3.04
N MET A 58 -8.06 -12.46 -3.88
CA MET A 58 -7.62 -11.09 -3.59
C MET A 58 -8.82 -10.16 -3.39
N GLY A 59 -8.81 -9.42 -2.28
CA GLY A 59 -9.80 -8.41 -1.95
C GLY A 59 -9.14 -7.05 -1.72
N ILE A 60 -9.87 -5.98 -2.02
CA ILE A 60 -9.47 -4.60 -1.73
C ILE A 60 -10.47 -3.95 -0.79
N VAL A 61 -9.95 -3.27 0.23
CA VAL A 61 -10.67 -2.54 1.25
C VAL A 61 -10.26 -1.08 1.18
N TYR A 62 -11.22 -0.16 1.27
CA TYR A 62 -10.93 1.26 1.40
C TYR A 62 -11.11 1.74 2.84
N GLU A 63 -10.27 2.68 3.25
CA GLU A 63 -10.33 3.29 4.57
C GLU A 63 -11.73 3.82 4.93
N SER A 64 -12.41 4.42 3.95
CA SER A 64 -13.76 4.96 4.10
C SER A 64 -14.82 3.93 4.48
N ASP A 65 -14.59 2.66 4.17
CA ASP A 65 -15.59 1.59 4.27
C ASP A 65 -15.43 0.77 5.56
N ILE A 66 -14.24 0.80 6.18
CA ILE A 66 -13.93 0.03 7.40
C ILE A 66 -13.63 0.93 8.62
N SER A 67 -13.30 2.21 8.43
CA SER A 67 -13.07 3.21 9.50
C SER A 67 -12.30 2.62 10.70
N ASP A 68 -12.97 2.42 11.83
CA ASP A 68 -12.35 2.08 13.12
C ASP A 68 -11.76 0.66 13.14
N ALA A 69 -12.34 -0.26 12.37
CA ALA A 69 -11.87 -1.65 12.31
C ALA A 69 -10.51 -1.79 11.60
N ILE A 70 -9.99 -0.75 10.93
CA ILE A 70 -8.64 -0.75 10.35
C ILE A 70 -7.57 -0.74 11.45
N HIS A 71 -7.88 -0.13 12.60
CA HIS A 71 -6.96 -0.09 13.74
C HIS A 71 -6.73 -1.49 14.34
N ASP A 72 -7.73 -2.37 14.27
CA ASP A 72 -7.62 -3.76 14.73
C ASP A 72 -6.58 -4.58 13.92
N TYR A 73 -6.40 -4.22 12.65
CA TYR A 73 -5.39 -4.84 11.75
C TYR A 73 -4.02 -4.13 11.78
N ALA A 74 -3.85 -3.13 12.66
CA ALA A 74 -2.61 -2.38 12.86
C ALA A 74 -1.99 -1.80 11.57
N VAL A 75 -2.81 -1.35 10.61
CA VAL A 75 -2.33 -0.76 9.35
C VAL A 75 -1.71 0.61 9.60
N ARG A 76 -0.43 0.79 9.27
CA ARG A 76 0.34 2.04 9.49
C ARG A 76 0.62 2.83 8.22
N ALA A 77 0.54 2.19 7.06
CA ALA A 77 0.82 2.78 5.76
C ALA A 77 -0.15 2.27 4.69
N PHE A 78 -0.37 3.07 3.64
CA PHE A 78 -1.17 2.67 2.49
C PHE A 78 -0.32 2.70 1.21
N PRO A 79 -0.43 1.71 0.30
CA PRO A 79 -1.19 0.48 0.44
C PRO A 79 -0.46 -0.55 1.34
N THR A 80 -1.22 -1.38 2.06
CA THR A 80 -0.69 -2.54 2.81
C THR A 80 -1.42 -3.79 2.36
N TYR A 81 -0.66 -4.85 2.11
CA TYR A 81 -1.15 -6.16 1.71
C TYR A 81 -0.97 -7.14 2.86
N VAL A 82 -2.04 -7.84 3.25
CA VAL A 82 -2.01 -8.83 4.34
C VAL A 82 -2.51 -10.16 3.81
N LEU A 83 -1.72 -11.21 3.98
CA LEU A 83 -2.10 -12.58 3.67
C LEU A 83 -2.70 -13.25 4.91
N PHE A 84 -3.94 -13.71 4.75
CA PHE A 84 -4.64 -14.55 5.70
C PHE A 84 -4.69 -15.99 5.18
N GLN A 85 -4.27 -16.93 6.02
CA GLN A 85 -4.45 -18.36 5.77
C GLN A 85 -5.22 -18.99 6.92
N ASN A 86 -6.31 -19.69 6.62
CA ASN A 86 -7.19 -20.29 7.63
C ASN A 86 -7.57 -19.29 8.75
N GLN A 87 -7.94 -18.05 8.37
CA GLN A 87 -8.31 -16.96 9.29
C GLN A 87 -7.18 -16.42 10.19
N ARG A 88 -5.92 -16.81 9.95
CA ARG A 88 -4.75 -16.29 10.66
C ARG A 88 -3.89 -15.43 9.74
N GLU A 89 -3.43 -14.28 10.23
CA GLU A 89 -2.43 -13.46 9.54
C GLU A 89 -1.08 -14.19 9.51
N LEU A 90 -0.49 -14.33 8.32
CA LEU A 90 0.78 -15.02 8.09
C LEU A 90 1.90 -14.03 7.77
N GLU A 91 1.66 -13.20 6.76
CA GLU A 91 2.64 -12.27 6.22
C GLU A 91 1.97 -10.97 5.79
N ARG A 92 2.76 -9.89 5.82
CA ARG A 92 2.34 -8.54 5.50
C ARG A 92 3.42 -7.84 4.68
N VAL A 93 2.98 -7.12 3.65
CA VAL A 93 3.83 -6.29 2.81
C VAL A 93 3.31 -4.85 2.85
N GLU A 94 4.16 -3.91 3.26
CA GLU A 94 3.83 -2.48 3.29
C GLU A 94 4.41 -1.78 2.05
N GLY A 95 3.61 -0.92 1.42
CA GLY A 95 3.99 -0.15 0.23
C GLY A 95 3.84 -0.92 -1.09
N VAL A 96 4.03 -0.22 -2.21
CA VAL A 96 3.85 -0.79 -3.55
C VAL A 96 5.05 -1.66 -3.91
N ASN A 97 5.00 -2.95 -3.58
CA ASN A 97 6.03 -3.94 -3.94
C ASN A 97 5.40 -5.22 -4.49
N PHE A 98 5.19 -5.26 -5.81
CA PHE A 98 4.56 -6.40 -6.48
C PHE A 98 5.41 -7.67 -6.45
N VAL A 99 6.75 -7.54 -6.42
CA VAL A 99 7.68 -8.67 -6.36
C VAL A 99 7.53 -9.41 -5.02
N ALA A 100 7.43 -8.65 -3.91
CA ALA A 100 7.19 -9.24 -2.60
C ALA A 100 5.81 -9.91 -2.50
N ILE A 101 4.77 -9.33 -3.10
CA ILE A 101 3.43 -9.93 -3.12
C ILE A 101 3.43 -11.25 -3.91
N GLN A 102 4.10 -11.29 -5.07
CA GLN A 102 4.26 -12.52 -5.85
C GLN A 102 5.03 -13.59 -5.08
N ALA A 103 6.16 -13.23 -4.45
CA ALA A 103 6.92 -14.15 -3.62
C ALA A 103 6.09 -14.72 -2.45
N MET A 104 5.28 -13.88 -1.79
CA MET A 104 4.37 -14.29 -0.72
C MET A 104 3.30 -15.29 -1.23
N ILE A 105 2.74 -15.05 -2.43
CA ILE A 105 1.81 -15.98 -3.08
C ILE A 105 2.51 -17.31 -3.37
N ASP A 106 3.71 -17.27 -3.94
CA ASP A 106 4.46 -18.46 -4.35
C ASP A 106 4.93 -19.30 -3.16
N GLN A 107 5.20 -18.68 -2.01
CA GLN A 107 5.63 -19.38 -0.79
C GLN A 107 4.45 -20.04 -0.04
N HIS A 108 3.30 -19.36 0.01
CA HIS A 108 2.22 -19.75 0.94
C HIS A 108 0.95 -20.30 0.27
N CYS A 109 0.73 -20.02 -1.03
CA CYS A 109 -0.51 -20.34 -1.71
C CYS A 109 -0.41 -21.55 -2.66
N VAL A 110 0.67 -22.33 -2.62
CA VAL A 110 0.83 -23.53 -3.47
C VAL A 110 -0.10 -24.64 -3.00
N THR A 111 -1.01 -25.03 -3.88
CA THR A 111 -1.93 -26.13 -3.65
C THR A 111 -1.22 -27.42 -4.07
N VAL A 112 -0.81 -28.25 -3.11
CA VAL A 112 -0.30 -29.59 -3.40
C VAL A 112 -1.46 -30.40 -4.00
N LEU A 113 -1.47 -30.54 -5.33
CA LEU A 113 -2.34 -31.46 -6.04
C LEU A 113 -2.06 -32.86 -5.51
N LYS A 114 -3.06 -33.44 -4.85
CA LYS A 114 -2.99 -34.78 -4.27
C LYS A 114 -2.96 -35.81 -5.40
N GLY A 115 -1.77 -36.28 -5.75
CA GLY A 115 -1.54 -37.41 -6.64
C GLY A 115 -0.08 -37.88 -6.59
N GLY A 116 0.21 -38.93 -5.82
CA GLY A 116 1.47 -39.68 -5.88
C GLY A 116 2.43 -39.53 -4.69
N THR A 117 2.31 -40.47 -3.74
CA THR A 117 3.31 -41.05 -2.82
C THR A 117 4.66 -40.35 -2.52
N ALA A 118 4.92 -40.25 -1.20
CA ALA A 118 6.21 -40.27 -0.48
C ALA A 118 7.01 -38.94 -0.49
N LEU A 119 7.64 -38.43 0.58
CA LEU A 119 8.11 -38.98 1.84
C LEU A 119 8.29 -37.81 2.85
N GLY A 120 7.75 -37.96 4.07
CA GLY A 120 8.27 -37.42 5.33
C GLY A 120 8.52 -35.91 5.51
N SER A 121 7.58 -35.20 6.16
CA SER A 121 7.92 -34.39 7.33
C SER A 121 6.67 -34.09 8.18
N SER A 122 6.86 -34.24 9.48
CA SER A 122 5.84 -34.41 10.52
C SER A 122 5.07 -33.14 10.88
N SER A 123 3.74 -33.23 10.90
CA SER A 123 2.95 -32.52 11.90
C SER A 123 1.79 -33.40 12.36
N SER A 124 1.82 -33.70 13.65
CA SER A 124 0.89 -34.58 14.34
C SER A 124 -0.54 -34.09 14.20
N ALA A 125 -1.39 -34.94 13.63
CA ALA A 125 -2.83 -34.89 13.82
C ALA A 125 -3.14 -35.47 15.20
N ALA A 126 -3.75 -34.66 16.07
CA ALA A 126 -4.47 -35.14 17.24
C ALA A 126 -5.78 -34.37 17.36
N ASP A 127 -6.85 -35.14 17.16
CA ASP A 127 -8.22 -35.01 17.65
C ASP A 127 -9.03 -33.72 17.47
N ALA A 128 -10.04 -33.90 16.63
CA ALA A 128 -11.31 -33.19 16.67
C ALA A 128 -12.12 -33.64 17.90
N THR A 129 -12.19 -32.79 18.93
CA THR A 129 -13.32 -32.79 19.88
C THR A 129 -13.75 -31.36 20.22
N ALA A 130 -15.06 -31.20 20.36
CA ALA A 130 -15.87 -30.00 20.61
C ALA A 130 -15.17 -28.78 21.26
N TYR A 131 -15.34 -27.60 20.65
CA TYR A 131 -15.03 -26.32 21.30
C TYR A 131 -16.31 -25.57 21.64
N THR A 132 -16.56 -25.43 22.94
CA THR A 132 -17.51 -24.48 23.53
C THR A 132 -16.83 -23.10 23.57
N PRO A 133 -17.49 -22.00 23.19
CA PRO A 133 -16.88 -20.68 23.20
C PRO A 133 -16.62 -20.19 24.63
N LEU A 134 -15.36 -19.88 24.95
CA LEU A 134 -14.97 -19.26 26.21
C LEU A 134 -15.41 -17.79 26.27
N SER A 135 -15.90 -17.37 27.42
CA SER A 135 -16.37 -15.99 27.65
C SER A 135 -15.20 -14.98 27.62
N PRO A 136 -15.46 -13.71 27.25
CA PRO A 136 -14.44 -12.64 27.18
C PRO A 136 -13.63 -12.43 28.47
N ALA A 137 -14.18 -12.81 29.63
CA ALA A 137 -13.48 -12.70 30.91
C ALA A 137 -12.36 -13.74 31.06
N ALA A 138 -12.61 -15.00 30.65
CA ALA A 138 -11.62 -16.07 30.72
C ALA A 138 -10.46 -15.85 29.73
N ALA A 139 -10.74 -15.27 28.57
CA ALA A 139 -9.73 -14.86 27.60
C ALA A 139 -8.83 -13.72 28.13
N ARG A 140 -9.37 -12.85 28.99
CA ARG A 140 -8.65 -11.73 29.60
C ARG A 140 -7.73 -12.20 30.74
N GLU A 141 -8.17 -13.15 31.55
CA GLU A 141 -7.36 -13.76 32.62
C GLU A 141 -6.20 -14.60 32.07
N ALA A 142 -6.42 -15.39 31.01
CA ALA A 142 -5.35 -16.12 30.34
C ALA A 142 -4.29 -15.20 29.72
N ARG A 143 -4.69 -13.99 29.28
CA ARG A 143 -3.79 -12.96 28.74
C ARG A 143 -3.00 -12.24 29.83
N LEU A 144 -3.60 -12.01 31.00
CA LEU A 144 -2.94 -11.47 32.20
C LEU A 144 -1.90 -12.45 32.75
N ALA A 145 -2.21 -13.75 32.80
CA ALA A 145 -1.27 -14.77 33.26
C ALA A 145 0.00 -14.85 32.39
N ARG A 146 -0.15 -14.73 31.05
CA ARG A 146 0.99 -14.69 30.12
C ARG A 146 1.84 -13.41 30.23
N LEU A 147 1.26 -12.30 30.69
CA LEU A 147 1.98 -11.04 30.87
C LEU A 147 2.87 -11.05 32.12
N THR A 148 2.56 -11.91 33.11
CA THR A 148 3.31 -12.01 34.37
C THR A 148 4.54 -12.93 34.33
N GLN A 149 4.72 -13.73 33.26
CA GLN A 149 5.86 -14.65 33.15
C GLN A 149 7.11 -14.03 32.52
N ASN A 150 7.05 -12.80 32.01
CA ASN A 150 8.18 -12.12 31.37
C ASN A 150 8.48 -10.75 32.01
N HIS A 151 9.17 -10.76 33.14
CA HIS A 151 9.99 -9.62 33.55
C HIS A 151 11.22 -10.07 34.36
N PRO A 152 12.45 -9.72 33.95
CA PRO A 152 13.52 -9.41 34.87
C PRO A 152 13.40 -7.94 35.33
N SER A 153 13.65 -7.72 36.63
CA SER A 153 13.58 -6.44 37.35
C SER A 153 14.35 -5.28 36.71
N ALA A 154 13.77 -4.08 36.80
CA ALA A 154 14.41 -2.81 36.49
C ALA A 154 15.43 -2.38 37.57
N PRO A 155 16.52 -1.67 37.19
CA PRO A 155 17.23 -0.78 38.09
C PRO A 155 17.05 0.72 37.73
N GLN A 156 17.02 1.55 38.77
CA GLN A 156 16.83 3.01 38.82
C GLN A 156 18.03 3.84 38.28
N PRO A 157 17.86 5.16 38.01
CA PRO A 157 18.91 6.01 37.43
C PRO A 157 19.84 6.61 38.50
N ALA A 158 21.13 6.71 38.19
CA ALA A 158 22.15 7.40 39.00
C ALA A 158 23.13 8.19 38.10
N PRO A 159 23.83 9.22 38.63
CA PRO A 159 24.11 10.49 37.95
C PRO A 159 25.45 10.57 37.18
N ALA A 160 25.58 11.64 36.39
CA ALA A 160 26.71 11.96 35.50
C ALA A 160 28.05 12.20 36.22
N PRO A 161 29.20 11.83 35.61
CA PRO A 161 30.52 12.22 36.08
C PRO A 161 31.14 13.38 35.28
N SER A 162 31.81 14.25 36.03
CA SER A 162 32.56 15.45 35.66
C SER A 162 33.99 15.18 35.13
N MET A 163 34.53 16.20 34.47
CA MET A 163 35.87 16.31 33.83
C MET A 163 37.08 15.87 34.68
N PRO A 164 38.23 15.50 34.06
CA PRO A 164 39.49 15.30 34.77
C PRO A 164 40.45 16.50 34.63
N ALA A 165 41.16 16.83 35.72
CA ALA A 165 42.37 17.64 35.68
C ALA A 165 43.33 17.31 36.86
N ALA A 166 44.58 17.06 36.49
CA ALA A 166 45.85 17.36 37.17
C ALA A 166 46.37 16.56 38.40
N ASP A 167 47.60 16.03 38.17
CA ASP A 167 48.78 15.98 39.06
C ASP A 167 48.97 14.88 40.12
N ARG A 168 49.90 13.93 39.82
CA ARG A 168 51.27 13.85 40.40
C ARG A 168 52.04 12.55 40.01
N LYS A 169 53.29 12.72 39.53
CA LYS A 169 54.40 11.73 39.45
C LYS A 169 55.09 11.61 40.85
N PRO A 170 55.94 10.61 41.21
CA PRO A 170 57.16 10.17 40.48
C PRO A 170 57.49 8.64 40.47
N THR A 171 58.42 8.29 39.57
CA THR A 171 59.21 7.04 39.29
C THR A 171 60.00 6.47 40.49
N PRO A 172 60.47 5.18 40.54
CA PRO A 172 61.51 4.61 39.63
C PRO A 172 61.44 3.08 39.29
N THR A 173 62.23 2.67 38.29
CA THR A 173 62.56 1.29 37.83
C THR A 173 63.64 0.63 38.74
N PRO A 174 63.88 -0.71 38.75
CA PRO A 174 64.65 -1.43 37.68
C PRO A 174 64.35 -2.95 37.45
N SER A 175 64.77 -3.47 36.26
CA SER A 175 65.40 -4.78 35.91
C SER A 175 64.87 -6.13 36.48
N THR A 176 64.75 -7.27 35.78
CA THR A 176 65.69 -8.06 34.95
C THR A 176 65.01 -9.29 34.27
N ASP A 177 65.47 -9.63 33.06
CA ASP A 177 65.81 -10.96 32.46
C ASP A 177 64.83 -12.16 32.37
N ASN A 178 64.66 -12.70 31.14
CA ASN A 178 65.09 -14.04 30.65
C ASN A 178 64.31 -14.39 29.33
N GLU A 179 64.87 -14.23 28.13
CA GLU A 179 65.60 -15.20 27.28
C GLU A 179 64.89 -16.52 26.88
N ASN A 180 64.96 -16.77 25.55
CA ASN A 180 65.00 -18.03 24.79
C ASN A 180 63.76 -18.68 24.15
N ALA A 181 63.79 -18.64 22.80
CA ALA A 181 63.34 -19.64 21.82
C ALA A 181 64.19 -20.96 21.95
N PRO A 182 64.15 -22.02 21.09
CA PRO A 182 63.56 -22.14 19.75
C PRO A 182 63.07 -23.56 19.30
N ASP A 183 62.77 -23.66 17.99
CA ASP A 183 62.96 -24.76 17.01
C ASP A 183 62.07 -26.02 16.89
N ASP A 184 61.56 -26.16 15.65
CA ASP A 184 61.51 -27.30 14.71
C ASP A 184 61.09 -28.71 15.15
N VAL A 185 60.08 -29.27 14.46
CA VAL A 185 60.09 -30.69 14.05
C VAL A 185 59.36 -30.90 12.70
N GLU A 186 60.08 -31.56 11.80
CA GLU A 186 59.76 -32.05 10.46
C GLU A 186 58.77 -33.25 10.38
N MET A 187 58.11 -33.36 9.22
CA MET A 187 57.86 -34.53 8.33
C MET A 187 57.30 -35.87 8.87
N MET A 188 56.30 -36.40 8.15
CA MET A 188 56.07 -37.85 7.99
C MET A 188 55.50 -38.15 6.59
N ASP A 189 56.26 -38.93 5.82
CA ASP A 189 55.88 -39.56 4.54
C ASP A 189 55.49 -41.03 4.74
N ALA A 190 54.66 -41.56 3.82
CA ALA A 190 54.58 -42.98 3.50
C ALA A 190 54.00 -43.20 2.07
N ASP A 191 54.89 -43.37 1.08
CA ASP A 191 55.06 -44.55 0.18
C ASP A 191 53.81 -45.32 -0.32
N THR A 192 53.60 -45.76 -1.58
CA THR A 192 54.40 -45.91 -2.83
C THR A 192 53.42 -46.23 -3.99
N ASN A 193 53.59 -45.70 -5.21
CA ASN A 193 53.75 -46.50 -6.45
C ASN A 193 54.09 -45.61 -7.67
N ALA A 194 55.01 -46.13 -8.47
CA ALA A 194 55.57 -45.56 -9.67
C ALA A 194 54.53 -45.31 -10.78
N ASN A 195 54.64 -44.18 -11.49
CA ASN A 195 54.95 -44.26 -12.92
C ASN A 195 55.40 -42.89 -13.45
N THR A 196 56.59 -42.89 -14.05
CA THR A 196 56.99 -41.92 -15.07
C THR A 196 55.98 -41.95 -16.21
N ASN A 197 55.47 -40.79 -16.64
CA ASN A 197 55.15 -40.58 -18.05
C ASN A 197 55.12 -39.10 -18.42
N THR A 198 56.07 -38.73 -19.26
CA THR A 198 55.96 -37.66 -20.24
C THR A 198 54.68 -37.89 -21.06
N HIS A 199 53.63 -37.11 -20.83
CA HIS A 199 52.49 -37.10 -21.75
C HIS A 199 52.83 -36.26 -22.97
N THR A 200 53.36 -36.93 -23.99
CA THR A 200 53.00 -36.63 -25.36
C THR A 200 51.48 -36.87 -25.47
N ASN A 201 50.71 -35.85 -25.85
CA ASN A 201 49.29 -35.98 -26.10
C ASN A 201 49.10 -36.82 -27.37
N ASP A 202 49.00 -38.15 -27.20
CA ASP A 202 48.56 -39.06 -28.24
C ASP A 202 47.03 -39.18 -28.13
N PRO A 203 46.25 -38.63 -29.08
CA PRO A 203 44.79 -38.64 -29.04
C PRO A 203 44.21 -40.06 -29.11
N THR A 204 45.03 -41.05 -29.43
CA THR A 204 44.64 -42.46 -29.57
C THR A 204 44.64 -43.22 -28.24
N ALA A 205 45.21 -42.64 -27.16
CA ALA A 205 45.43 -43.32 -25.88
C ALA A 205 44.15 -43.53 -25.05
N GLU A 206 43.08 -42.76 -25.31
CA GLU A 206 41.82 -42.80 -24.55
C GLU A 206 40.72 -43.63 -25.22
N LEU A 207 40.99 -44.26 -26.37
CA LEU A 207 40.01 -45.07 -27.10
C LEU A 207 39.80 -46.45 -26.45
N ASP A 208 38.54 -46.86 -26.28
CA ASP A 208 38.21 -48.18 -25.71
C ASP A 208 38.68 -49.31 -26.66
N PRO A 209 39.65 -50.16 -26.22
CA PRO A 209 40.20 -51.21 -27.06
C PRO A 209 39.18 -52.27 -27.46
N ASN A 210 38.08 -52.44 -26.70
CA ASN A 210 37.04 -53.40 -27.05
C ASN A 210 36.20 -52.92 -28.24
N VAL A 211 35.82 -51.64 -28.24
CA VAL A 211 35.05 -51.00 -29.32
C VAL A 211 35.89 -50.94 -30.59
N LEU A 212 37.18 -50.62 -30.45
CA LEU A 212 38.13 -50.64 -31.56
C LEU A 212 38.27 -52.03 -32.17
N ARG A 213 38.36 -53.07 -31.34
CA ARG A 213 38.44 -54.46 -31.79
C ARG A 213 37.16 -54.93 -32.50
N THR A 214 35.98 -54.51 -32.03
CA THR A 214 34.71 -54.79 -32.72
C THR A 214 34.69 -54.17 -34.12
N LEU A 215 35.16 -52.93 -34.26
CA LEU A 215 35.23 -52.26 -35.55
C LEU A 215 36.27 -52.88 -36.49
N THR A 216 37.41 -53.36 -35.97
CA THR A 216 38.46 -53.96 -36.81
C THR A 216 38.23 -55.43 -37.14
N ASP A 217 37.85 -56.25 -36.15
CA ASP A 217 37.83 -57.71 -36.28
C ASP A 217 36.45 -58.21 -36.72
N ASP A 218 35.36 -57.64 -36.20
CA ASP A 218 34.00 -58.08 -36.52
C ASP A 218 33.43 -57.36 -37.75
N MET A 219 33.76 -56.07 -37.93
CA MET A 219 33.27 -55.25 -39.06
C MET A 219 34.31 -55.04 -40.17
N GLY A 220 35.58 -55.39 -39.94
CA GLY A 220 36.62 -55.38 -40.97
C GLY A 220 37.15 -54.00 -41.35
N PHE A 221 36.94 -52.95 -40.55
CA PHE A 221 37.48 -51.62 -40.84
C PHE A 221 38.99 -51.55 -40.55
N PRO A 222 39.78 -50.84 -41.39
CA PRO A 222 41.18 -50.55 -41.08
C PRO A 222 41.32 -49.80 -39.75
N LEU A 223 42.38 -50.11 -38.98
CA LEU A 223 42.62 -49.55 -37.64
C LEU A 223 42.54 -48.02 -37.60
N LEU A 224 43.09 -47.34 -38.62
CA LEU A 224 43.10 -45.87 -38.71
C LEU A 224 41.69 -45.30 -38.91
N ARG A 225 40.87 -45.97 -39.72
CA ARG A 225 39.47 -45.58 -39.94
C ARG A 225 38.64 -45.78 -38.67
N ALA A 226 38.80 -46.91 -38.01
CA ALA A 226 38.13 -47.18 -36.75
C ALA A 226 38.52 -46.17 -35.65
N GLN A 227 39.80 -45.77 -35.58
CA GLN A 227 40.27 -44.74 -34.66
C GLN A 227 39.70 -43.35 -34.98
N LYS A 228 39.68 -42.94 -36.26
CA LYS A 228 39.08 -41.66 -36.68
C LYS A 228 37.56 -41.62 -36.41
N GLY A 229 36.85 -42.68 -36.76
CA GLY A 229 35.41 -42.78 -36.50
C GLY A 229 35.06 -42.64 -35.02
N LEU A 230 35.89 -43.18 -34.12
CA LEU A 230 35.68 -43.05 -32.67
C LEU A 230 36.07 -41.67 -32.11
N LEU A 231 36.98 -40.95 -32.75
CA LEU A 231 37.42 -39.62 -32.33
C LEU A 231 36.49 -38.50 -32.81
N PHE A 232 36.00 -38.62 -34.05
CA PHE A 232 35.14 -37.60 -34.70
C PHE A 232 33.66 -37.94 -34.67
N GLY A 233 33.31 -39.21 -34.43
CA GLY A 233 31.95 -39.61 -34.08
C GLY A 233 31.58 -39.04 -32.71
N ASN A 234 30.41 -38.44 -32.61
CA ASN A 234 29.95 -37.62 -31.46
C ASN A 234 29.66 -38.43 -30.17
N GLY A 235 30.35 -39.55 -29.98
CA GLY A 235 30.27 -40.49 -28.85
C GLY A 235 31.15 -41.72 -29.12
N ALA A 236 31.83 -42.23 -28.09
CA ALA A 236 32.74 -43.39 -28.14
C ALA A 236 32.04 -44.76 -28.35
N THR A 237 30.96 -44.78 -29.14
CA THR A 237 30.12 -45.96 -29.43
C THR A 237 30.35 -46.46 -30.86
N VAL A 238 30.17 -47.75 -31.10
CA VAL A 238 30.36 -48.40 -32.41
C VAL A 238 29.48 -47.74 -33.48
N GLU A 239 28.22 -47.44 -33.15
CA GLU A 239 27.23 -46.91 -34.09
C GLU A 239 27.60 -45.53 -34.61
N ALA A 240 28.05 -44.63 -33.71
CA ALA A 240 28.49 -43.29 -34.07
C ALA A 240 29.76 -43.30 -34.92
N ALA A 241 30.68 -44.23 -34.66
CA ALA A 241 31.88 -44.42 -35.47
C ALA A 241 31.55 -44.94 -36.88
N VAL A 242 30.60 -45.87 -36.99
CA VAL A 242 30.13 -46.40 -38.29
C VAL A 242 29.41 -45.33 -39.09
N GLU A 243 28.53 -44.54 -38.47
CA GLU A 243 27.81 -43.45 -39.12
C GLU A 243 28.77 -42.41 -39.70
N TRP A 244 29.77 -41.98 -38.91
CA TRP A 244 30.82 -41.06 -39.36
C TRP A 244 31.62 -41.66 -40.53
N LEU A 245 32.02 -42.94 -40.42
CA LEU A 245 32.77 -43.64 -41.46
C LEU A 245 32.00 -43.78 -42.77
N THR A 246 30.68 -43.99 -42.71
CA THR A 246 29.85 -44.04 -43.92
C THR A 246 29.69 -42.69 -44.60
N GLU A 247 29.70 -41.59 -43.84
CA GLU A 247 29.57 -40.24 -44.38
C GLU A 247 30.88 -39.74 -45.01
N HIS A 248 32.03 -40.22 -44.51
CA HIS A 248 33.38 -39.77 -44.92
C HIS A 248 34.14 -40.82 -45.74
N GLN A 249 33.46 -41.90 -46.20
CA GLN A 249 34.10 -43.03 -46.90
C GLN A 249 34.77 -42.66 -48.25
N ASP A 250 34.35 -41.56 -48.86
CA ASP A 250 34.82 -41.06 -50.15
C ASP A 250 35.86 -39.93 -50.01
N ASP A 251 36.26 -39.58 -48.78
CA ASP A 251 37.24 -38.53 -48.53
C ASP A 251 38.66 -39.05 -48.79
N ASP A 252 39.41 -38.34 -49.63
CA ASP A 252 40.78 -38.70 -50.04
C ASP A 252 41.77 -38.80 -48.84
N ASP A 253 41.45 -38.15 -47.72
CA ASP A 253 42.25 -38.07 -46.50
C ASP A 253 41.84 -39.09 -45.41
N ILE A 254 40.82 -39.92 -45.65
CA ILE A 254 40.32 -40.89 -44.65
C ILE A 254 41.39 -41.89 -44.20
N ASP A 255 42.32 -42.26 -45.09
CA ASP A 255 43.43 -43.19 -44.84
C ASP A 255 44.72 -42.53 -44.35
N GLU A 256 44.75 -41.20 -44.23
CA GLU A 256 45.94 -40.49 -43.73
C GLU A 256 46.13 -40.67 -42.22
N PRO A 257 47.39 -40.76 -41.72
CA PRO A 257 47.66 -40.90 -40.28
C PRO A 257 47.18 -39.67 -39.51
N ILE A 258 46.57 -39.89 -38.34
CA ILE A 258 46.03 -38.82 -37.49
C ILE A 258 47.19 -37.90 -37.06
N PRO A 259 47.18 -36.60 -37.41
CA PRO A 259 48.18 -35.68 -36.90
C PRO A 259 48.06 -35.58 -35.38
N ALA A 260 49.18 -35.52 -34.65
CA ALA A 260 49.26 -35.43 -33.18
C ALA A 260 48.57 -34.20 -32.55
N ASN A 261 47.82 -33.41 -33.34
CA ASN A 261 47.11 -32.21 -32.92
C ASN A 261 45.72 -32.06 -33.57
N ALA A 262 45.18 -33.13 -34.20
CA ALA A 262 43.84 -33.14 -34.78
C ALA A 262 42.77 -33.26 -33.69
N GLY A 263 42.52 -32.13 -33.03
CA GLY A 263 41.60 -31.97 -31.90
C GLY A 263 41.83 -30.67 -31.11
N ALA A 264 42.75 -29.80 -31.53
CA ALA A 264 43.06 -28.55 -30.83
C ALA A 264 41.96 -27.50 -31.03
N VAL A 265 41.00 -27.43 -30.09
CA VAL A 265 40.17 -26.24 -29.86
C VAL A 265 41.09 -25.08 -29.43
N ALA A 266 40.92 -23.90 -30.01
CA ALA A 266 41.74 -22.72 -29.76
C ALA A 266 41.89 -22.41 -28.26
N GLN A 267 43.12 -22.37 -27.75
CA GLN A 267 43.42 -22.24 -26.32
C GLN A 267 43.50 -20.78 -25.82
N SER A 268 43.56 -19.78 -26.72
CA SER A 268 43.53 -18.36 -26.35
C SER A 268 43.15 -17.46 -27.53
N TYR A 269 42.65 -16.27 -27.24
CA TYR A 269 42.25 -15.27 -28.24
C TYR A 269 43.07 -13.99 -28.04
N LYS A 270 43.75 -13.49 -29.07
CA LYS A 270 44.43 -12.19 -29.02
C LYS A 270 43.56 -11.13 -29.69
N CYS A 271 43.35 -9.99 -29.04
CA CYS A 271 42.71 -8.85 -29.67
C CYS A 271 43.75 -8.10 -30.52
N ASN A 272 43.52 -7.94 -31.82
CA ASN A 272 44.47 -7.28 -32.73
C ASN A 272 44.48 -5.75 -32.52
N GLU A 273 43.38 -5.17 -32.04
CA GLU A 273 43.27 -3.73 -31.79
C GLU A 273 44.08 -3.28 -30.56
N CYS A 274 44.24 -4.14 -29.54
CA CYS A 274 44.93 -3.78 -28.30
C CYS A 274 46.03 -4.74 -27.84
N GLY A 275 46.30 -5.80 -28.60
CA GLY A 275 47.36 -6.79 -28.34
C GLY A 275 47.17 -7.66 -27.10
N LYS A 276 46.01 -7.61 -26.43
CA LYS A 276 45.76 -8.41 -25.23
C LYS A 276 45.39 -9.84 -25.58
N ILE A 277 46.11 -10.78 -24.96
CA ILE A 277 45.82 -12.21 -25.03
C ILE A 277 44.82 -12.57 -23.93
N LEU A 278 43.71 -13.16 -24.34
CA LEU A 278 42.56 -13.53 -23.54
C LEU A 278 42.52 -15.06 -23.47
N SER A 279 42.47 -15.61 -22.27
CA SER A 279 42.62 -17.04 -22.03
C SER A 279 41.34 -17.86 -22.25
N ASN A 280 40.17 -17.22 -22.36
CA ASN A 280 38.89 -17.91 -22.47
C ASN A 280 37.88 -17.02 -23.20
N MET A 281 36.88 -17.62 -23.85
CA MET A 281 35.81 -16.95 -24.60
C MET A 281 35.04 -15.94 -23.73
N ALA A 282 34.80 -16.26 -22.46
CA ALA A 282 34.16 -15.34 -21.51
C ALA A 282 34.98 -14.06 -21.26
N ASN A 283 36.32 -14.15 -21.32
CA ASN A 283 37.19 -12.98 -21.18
C ASN A 283 37.21 -12.14 -22.48
N LEU A 284 37.01 -12.76 -23.63
CA LEU A 284 36.86 -12.09 -24.92
C LEU A 284 35.56 -11.29 -24.97
N GLU A 285 34.44 -11.88 -24.58
CA GLU A 285 33.15 -11.18 -24.52
C GLU A 285 33.18 -9.99 -23.54
N LEU A 286 33.80 -10.16 -22.37
CA LEU A 286 33.95 -9.08 -21.39
C LEU A 286 34.87 -7.97 -21.94
N HIS A 287 35.95 -8.33 -22.64
CA HIS A 287 36.82 -7.36 -23.31
C HIS A 287 36.06 -6.60 -24.39
N ALA A 288 35.39 -7.29 -25.30
CA ALA A 288 34.57 -6.71 -26.37
C ALA A 288 33.51 -5.75 -25.82
N ASN A 289 32.79 -6.13 -24.74
CA ASN A 289 31.76 -5.29 -24.13
C ASN A 289 32.31 -4.08 -23.39
N LYS A 290 33.53 -4.19 -22.84
CA LYS A 290 34.14 -3.11 -22.04
C LYS A 290 34.93 -2.12 -22.88
N THR A 291 35.57 -2.57 -23.96
CA THR A 291 36.41 -1.73 -24.82
C THR A 291 35.80 -1.46 -26.19
N GLY A 292 34.79 -2.23 -26.61
CA GLY A 292 34.16 -2.10 -27.93
C GLY A 292 34.99 -2.69 -29.07
N HIS A 293 36.08 -3.42 -28.77
CA HIS A 293 36.93 -4.03 -29.79
C HIS A 293 36.28 -5.29 -30.35
N SER A 294 36.44 -5.51 -31.66
CA SER A 294 35.76 -6.59 -32.39
C SER A 294 36.70 -7.54 -33.14
N ASP A 295 37.95 -7.13 -33.35
CA ASP A 295 38.94 -7.93 -34.08
C ASP A 295 39.77 -8.83 -33.13
N PHE A 296 39.45 -10.13 -33.14
CA PHE A 296 40.11 -11.16 -32.33
C PHE A 296 40.65 -12.29 -33.21
N GLU A 297 41.90 -12.66 -33.00
CA GLU A 297 42.57 -13.77 -33.68
C GLU A 297 42.85 -14.90 -32.67
N GLU A 298 42.60 -16.14 -33.07
CA GLU A 298 42.89 -17.32 -32.26
C GLU A 298 44.41 -17.56 -32.23
N SER A 299 44.99 -17.57 -31.03
CA SER A 299 46.44 -17.75 -30.84
C SER A 299 46.74 -19.04 -30.09
N THR A 300 47.72 -19.80 -30.57
CA THR A 300 48.25 -21.02 -29.96
C THR A 300 49.23 -20.76 -28.81
N THR A 301 49.35 -19.51 -28.34
CA THR A 301 50.27 -19.14 -27.28
C THR A 301 49.65 -19.39 -25.90
N ALA A 302 50.08 -20.48 -25.24
CA ALA A 302 49.68 -20.77 -23.87
C ALA A 302 50.21 -19.66 -22.93
N VAL A 303 49.31 -18.83 -22.41
CA VAL A 303 49.64 -17.81 -21.40
C VAL A 303 50.12 -18.54 -20.15
N LYS A 304 51.38 -18.30 -19.74
CA LYS A 304 51.90 -18.83 -18.47
C LYS A 304 50.97 -18.40 -17.32
N PRO A 305 50.41 -19.33 -16.55
CA PRO A 305 49.56 -18.98 -15.42
C PRO A 305 50.38 -18.15 -14.42
N LEU A 306 49.82 -17.03 -13.95
CA LEU A 306 50.44 -16.22 -12.89
C LEU A 306 50.81 -17.11 -11.71
N THR A 307 51.97 -16.85 -11.11
CA THR A 307 52.40 -17.54 -9.90
C THR A 307 51.37 -17.33 -8.78
N ASP A 308 51.20 -18.31 -7.91
CA ASP A 308 50.12 -18.26 -6.91
C ASP A 308 50.29 -17.11 -5.90
N ASP A 309 51.52 -16.63 -5.72
CA ASP A 309 51.80 -15.49 -4.85
C ASP A 309 51.42 -14.14 -5.49
N GLU A 310 51.61 -13.99 -6.81
CA GLU A 310 51.16 -12.79 -7.53
C GLU A 310 49.64 -12.71 -7.62
N LYS A 311 48.96 -13.86 -7.75
CA LYS A 311 47.48 -13.92 -7.69
C LYS A 311 46.97 -13.51 -6.33
N LYS A 312 47.58 -14.00 -5.25
CA LYS A 312 47.22 -13.61 -3.87
C LYS A 312 47.42 -12.11 -3.63
N ALA A 313 48.51 -11.53 -4.13
CA ALA A 313 48.78 -10.09 -4.03
C ALA A 313 47.71 -9.26 -4.76
N LYS A 314 47.35 -9.62 -6.00
CA LYS A 314 46.29 -8.91 -6.75
C LYS A 314 44.91 -9.06 -6.12
N ILE A 315 44.60 -10.22 -5.54
CA ILE A 315 43.34 -10.43 -4.81
C ILE A 315 43.31 -9.56 -3.55
N ALA A 316 44.42 -9.42 -2.84
CA ALA A 316 44.52 -8.54 -1.67
C ALA A 316 44.35 -7.05 -2.05
N GLU A 317 44.98 -6.62 -3.15
CA GLU A 317 44.84 -5.26 -3.68
C GLU A 317 43.39 -4.95 -4.10
N ILE A 318 42.74 -5.87 -4.80
CA ILE A 318 41.33 -5.72 -5.20
C ILE A 318 40.41 -5.67 -3.97
N LYS A 319 40.66 -6.50 -2.95
CA LYS A 319 39.89 -6.48 -1.70
C LYS A 319 40.03 -5.14 -0.97
N GLU A 320 41.23 -4.57 -0.94
CA GLU A 320 41.47 -3.27 -0.31
C GLU A 320 40.79 -2.13 -1.08
N LEU A 321 40.82 -2.16 -2.41
CA LEU A 321 40.10 -1.19 -3.24
C LEU A 321 38.57 -1.28 -3.03
N LEU A 322 38.01 -2.48 -2.90
CA LEU A 322 36.59 -2.67 -2.57
C LEU A 322 36.25 -2.17 -1.16
N ARG A 323 37.15 -2.34 -0.19
CA ARG A 323 36.99 -1.84 1.18
C ARG A 323 36.95 -0.31 1.20
N LEU A 324 37.87 0.34 0.49
CA LEU A 324 37.92 1.79 0.36
C LEU A 324 36.66 2.34 -0.33
N LYS A 325 36.22 1.71 -1.43
CA LYS A 325 35.00 2.13 -2.14
C LYS A 325 33.72 1.92 -1.32
N ARG A 326 33.70 0.90 -0.45
CA ARG A 326 32.59 0.68 0.48
C ARG A 326 32.58 1.73 1.59
N ALA A 327 33.73 2.10 2.13
CA ALA A 327 33.86 3.16 3.13
C ALA A 327 33.43 4.54 2.58
N GLU A 328 33.86 4.87 1.36
CA GLU A 328 33.44 6.10 0.65
C GLU A 328 31.91 6.16 0.47
N ARG A 329 31.29 5.04 0.09
CA ARG A 329 29.82 4.96 -0.03
C ARG A 329 29.12 5.15 1.32
N GLU A 330 29.65 4.57 2.39
CA GLU A 330 29.08 4.72 3.73
C GLU A 330 29.17 6.16 4.24
N GLU A 331 30.26 6.87 3.92
CA GLU A 331 30.42 8.29 4.24
C GLU A 331 29.44 9.17 3.43
N ALA A 332 29.25 8.89 2.15
CA ALA A 332 28.26 9.57 1.32
C ALA A 332 26.84 9.37 1.86
N GLU A 333 26.47 8.14 2.24
CA GLU A 333 25.16 7.84 2.83
C GLU A 333 24.95 8.59 4.16
N LYS A 334 26.00 8.73 5.00
CA LYS A 334 25.94 9.54 6.23
C LYS A 334 25.69 11.01 5.93
N VAL A 335 26.36 11.57 4.93
CA VAL A 335 26.15 12.96 4.50
C VAL A 335 24.71 13.16 4.02
N ASP A 336 24.21 12.28 3.16
CA ASP A 336 22.83 12.32 2.64
C ASP A 336 21.78 12.22 3.76
N LEU A 337 22.01 11.36 4.76
CA LEU A 337 21.14 11.25 5.94
C LEU A 337 21.14 12.54 6.75
N THR A 338 22.31 13.16 6.97
CA THR A 338 22.38 14.44 7.68
C THR A 338 21.71 15.57 6.91
N GLU A 339 21.80 15.58 5.58
CA GLU A 339 21.14 16.58 4.73
C GLU A 339 19.62 16.40 4.74
N ARG A 340 19.12 15.16 4.60
CA ARG A 340 17.69 14.86 4.70
C ARG A 340 17.12 15.22 6.07
N GLU A 341 17.86 14.97 7.15
CA GLU A 341 17.48 15.37 8.50
C GLU A 341 17.45 16.90 8.66
N LYS A 342 18.41 17.63 8.06
CA LYS A 342 18.40 19.11 8.02
C LYS A 342 17.18 19.63 7.23
N GLN A 343 16.88 19.06 6.08
CA GLN A 343 15.71 19.42 5.27
C GLN A 343 14.41 19.18 6.02
N ARG A 344 14.26 18.04 6.71
CA ARG A 344 13.11 17.75 7.56
C ARG A 344 12.92 18.81 8.65
N ARG A 345 14.00 19.22 9.33
CA ARG A 345 13.95 20.27 10.36
C ARG A 345 13.61 21.64 9.77
N MET A 346 14.12 21.96 8.59
CA MET A 346 13.82 23.21 7.89
C MET A 346 12.34 23.26 7.49
N MET A 347 11.84 22.20 6.85
CA MET A 347 10.43 22.08 6.47
C MET A 347 9.52 22.10 7.69
N GLY A 348 9.89 21.43 8.79
CA GLY A 348 9.14 21.50 10.05
C GLY A 348 9.06 22.91 10.64
N LYS A 349 10.18 23.65 10.62
CA LYS A 349 10.21 25.06 11.05
C LYS A 349 9.38 25.96 10.15
N GLU A 350 9.44 25.74 8.84
CA GLU A 350 8.66 26.49 7.86
C GLU A 350 7.16 26.23 8.01
N MET A 351 6.74 24.97 8.17
CA MET A 351 5.35 24.59 8.45
C MET A 351 4.84 25.20 9.76
N SER A 352 5.69 25.29 10.79
CA SER A 352 5.32 25.96 12.04
C SER A 352 5.13 27.46 11.85
N LYS A 353 6.01 28.13 11.10
CA LYS A 353 5.91 29.56 10.80
C LYS A 353 4.67 29.89 9.97
N THR A 354 4.42 29.12 8.91
CA THR A 354 3.23 29.32 8.06
C THR A 354 1.95 29.09 8.84
N ARG A 355 1.89 28.08 9.72
CA ARG A 355 0.75 27.86 10.62
C ARG A 355 0.52 29.04 11.56
N GLU A 356 1.57 29.57 12.18
CA GLU A 356 1.48 30.74 13.06
C GLU A 356 1.00 32.00 12.32
N GLU A 357 1.48 32.22 11.10
CA GLU A 357 1.05 33.32 10.24
C GLU A 357 -0.44 33.20 9.86
N VAL A 358 -0.88 32.02 9.45
CA VAL A 358 -2.29 31.76 9.11
C VAL A 358 -3.18 31.97 10.34
N GLU A 359 -2.78 31.51 11.52
CA GLU A 359 -3.55 31.71 12.76
C GLU A 359 -3.62 33.19 13.14
N LYS A 360 -2.52 33.94 12.97
CA LYS A 360 -2.47 35.38 13.20
C LYS A 360 -3.37 36.15 12.24
N GLU A 361 -3.44 35.75 10.98
CA GLU A 361 -4.35 36.34 9.99
C GLU A 361 -5.82 36.02 10.29
N GLN A 362 -6.13 34.79 10.69
CA GLN A 362 -7.48 34.40 11.12
C GLN A 362 -7.94 35.23 12.32
N ARG A 363 -7.10 35.35 13.36
CA ARG A 363 -7.39 36.16 14.55
C ARG A 363 -7.61 37.63 14.21
N LYS A 364 -6.84 38.19 13.26
CA LYS A 364 -7.04 39.57 12.76
C LYS A 364 -8.37 39.71 12.02
N ARG A 365 -8.75 38.75 11.18
CA ARG A 365 -10.02 38.75 10.43
C ARG A 365 -11.21 38.67 11.37
N GLU A 366 -11.17 37.79 12.36
CA GLU A 366 -12.23 37.67 13.38
C GLU A 366 -12.36 38.94 14.23
N ALA A 367 -11.25 39.51 14.68
CA ALA A 367 -11.26 40.77 15.41
C ALA A 367 -11.84 41.92 14.57
N TYR A 368 -11.53 41.97 13.27
CA TYR A 368 -12.10 42.93 12.34
C TYR A 368 -13.61 42.75 12.15
N LEU A 369 -14.09 41.51 11.94
CA LEU A 369 -15.51 41.20 11.81
C LEU A 369 -16.28 41.58 13.08
N ARG A 370 -15.77 41.21 14.26
CA ARG A 370 -16.37 41.57 15.55
C ARG A 370 -16.43 43.09 15.76
N LYS A 371 -15.45 43.84 15.26
CA LYS A 371 -15.47 45.30 15.29
C LYS A 371 -16.54 45.85 14.33
N LYS A 372 -16.61 45.30 13.11
CA LYS A 372 -17.62 45.69 12.11
C LYS A 372 -19.05 45.43 12.61
N GLU A 373 -19.32 44.25 13.17
CA GLU A 373 -20.61 43.91 13.76
C GLU A 373 -21.00 44.86 14.91
N LYS A 374 -20.05 45.19 15.79
CA LYS A 374 -20.28 46.18 16.85
C LYS A 374 -20.63 47.55 16.29
N ASP A 375 -19.97 47.98 15.22
CA ASP A 375 -20.21 49.28 14.60
C ASP A 375 -21.53 49.30 13.82
N ASP A 376 -21.87 48.22 13.13
CA ASP A 376 -23.15 48.05 12.43
C ASP A 376 -24.31 47.99 13.44
N PHE A 377 -24.15 47.27 14.55
CA PHE A 377 -25.13 47.25 15.65
C PHE A 377 -25.32 48.64 16.28
N LYS A 378 -24.24 49.41 16.47
CA LYS A 378 -24.34 50.81 16.94
C LYS A 378 -25.08 51.69 15.94
N ARG A 379 -24.82 51.54 14.63
CA ARG A 379 -25.53 52.29 13.58
C ARG A 379 -27.01 51.97 13.56
N GLU A 380 -27.37 50.68 13.64
CA GLU A 380 -28.79 50.28 13.64
C GLU A 380 -29.51 50.76 14.90
N ARG A 381 -28.88 50.63 16.07
CA ARG A 381 -29.42 51.19 17.32
C ARG A 381 -29.59 52.71 17.25
N ALA A 382 -28.68 53.42 16.60
CA ALA A 382 -28.79 54.86 16.39
C ALA A 382 -29.94 55.21 15.43
N ARG A 383 -30.15 54.40 14.37
CA ARG A 383 -31.26 54.55 13.43
C ARG A 383 -32.61 54.37 14.12
N ILE A 384 -32.80 53.29 14.88
CA ILE A 384 -34.03 53.02 15.63
C ILE A 384 -34.30 54.14 16.64
N ARG A 385 -33.26 54.62 17.35
CA ARG A 385 -33.40 55.74 18.28
C ARG A 385 -33.82 57.04 17.58
N ALA A 386 -33.28 57.31 16.39
CA ALA A 386 -33.66 58.49 15.61
C ALA A 386 -35.10 58.41 15.11
N GLU A 387 -35.57 57.21 14.73
CA GLU A 387 -36.95 56.97 14.30
C GLU A 387 -37.94 57.15 15.47
N LEU A 388 -37.64 56.60 16.65
CA LEU A 388 -38.41 56.83 17.87
C LEU A 388 -38.43 58.31 18.29
N ALA A 389 -37.32 59.03 18.11
CA ALA A 389 -37.26 60.45 18.40
C ALA A 389 -38.12 61.28 17.43
N LYS A 390 -38.16 60.90 16.15
CA LYS A 390 -39.04 61.51 15.14
C LYS A 390 -40.52 61.26 15.44
N ASP A 391 -40.91 60.02 15.71
CA ASP A 391 -42.29 59.67 16.10
C ASP A 391 -42.70 60.40 17.39
N LYS A 392 -41.81 60.46 18.39
CA LYS A 392 -42.07 61.22 19.63
C LYS A 392 -42.26 62.72 19.36
N ALA A 393 -41.43 63.31 18.50
CA ALA A 393 -41.56 64.72 18.13
C ALA A 393 -42.86 65.00 17.34
N GLU A 394 -43.26 64.09 16.45
CA GLU A 394 -44.52 64.18 15.71
C GLU A 394 -45.75 64.04 16.63
N ARG A 395 -45.70 63.15 17.62
CA ARG A 395 -46.77 63.06 18.64
C ARG A 395 -46.82 64.31 19.53
N GLN A 396 -45.67 64.88 19.87
CA GLN A 396 -45.60 66.13 20.65
C GLN A 396 -46.15 67.33 19.86
N SER A 397 -45.83 67.44 18.57
CA SER A 397 -46.38 68.50 17.72
C SER A 397 -47.88 68.33 17.46
N ASN A 398 -48.37 67.09 17.38
CA ASN A 398 -49.78 66.78 17.16
C ASN A 398 -50.62 66.64 18.46
N LYS A 399 -50.13 67.19 19.59
CA LYS A 399 -50.81 67.19 20.91
C LYS A 399 -51.32 65.80 21.34
N GLY A 400 -50.62 64.73 21.00
CA GLY A 400 -50.94 63.36 21.42
C GLY A 400 -51.99 62.61 20.58
N LYS A 401 -52.45 63.13 19.44
CA LYS A 401 -53.34 62.39 18.52
C LYS A 401 -52.53 61.82 17.34
N LEU A 402 -52.56 60.50 17.16
CA LEU A 402 -51.93 59.84 16.00
C LEU A 402 -52.78 60.08 14.73
N SER A 403 -52.15 60.50 13.62
CA SER A 403 -52.81 60.49 12.31
C SER A 403 -52.87 59.06 11.78
N SER A 404 -54.01 58.40 11.96
CA SER A 404 -54.23 57.04 11.48
C SER A 404 -54.41 57.00 9.95
N LYS A 405 -53.37 56.61 9.22
CA LYS A 405 -53.51 56.01 7.88
C LYS A 405 -52.94 54.59 7.80
N LEU A 406 -53.01 53.86 8.90
CA LEU A 406 -52.99 52.40 8.91
C LEU A 406 -54.03 51.96 9.95
N GLY A 407 -55.24 51.64 9.48
CA GLY A 407 -56.31 51.12 10.32
C GLY A 407 -56.07 49.66 10.64
N ILE A 408 -55.76 49.37 11.90
CA ILE A 408 -56.00 48.08 12.55
C ILE A 408 -56.54 48.40 13.93
N ASP A 409 -57.85 48.28 14.10
CA ASP A 409 -58.52 48.30 15.41
C ASP A 409 -58.14 47.02 16.16
N GLY A 410 -57.40 47.17 17.27
CA GLY A 410 -56.99 46.04 18.11
C GLY A 410 -55.65 46.16 18.84
N TYR A 411 -55.06 47.36 18.95
CA TYR A 411 -53.83 47.54 19.73
C TYR A 411 -54.15 47.77 21.21
N ASN A 412 -54.02 46.72 22.03
CA ASN A 412 -54.12 46.80 23.49
C ASN A 412 -52.73 47.11 24.08
N PRO A 413 -52.51 48.29 24.70
CA PRO A 413 -51.17 48.71 25.13
C PRO A 413 -50.59 47.92 26.32
N ASP A 414 -51.39 47.06 26.97
CA ASP A 414 -50.99 46.24 28.12
C ASP A 414 -50.41 44.85 27.75
N GLY A 415 -50.41 44.47 26.47
CA GLY A 415 -49.99 43.13 26.03
C GLY A 415 -48.49 42.93 25.78
N ILE A 416 -47.66 43.96 26.01
CA ILE A 416 -46.22 43.90 25.72
C ILE A 416 -45.45 43.88 27.05
N GLN A 417 -45.27 42.69 27.62
CA GLN A 417 -44.29 42.47 28.68
C GLN A 417 -42.89 42.69 28.09
N TYR A 418 -42.22 43.76 28.53
CA TYR A 418 -40.78 43.87 28.43
C TYR A 418 -40.17 43.19 29.66
N ASP A 419 -39.37 42.15 29.45
CA ASP A 419 -38.52 41.63 30.52
C ASP A 419 -37.46 42.69 30.87
N VAL A 420 -37.67 43.35 32.01
CA VAL A 420 -36.72 44.27 32.62
C VAL A 420 -35.78 43.45 33.52
N PRO A 421 -34.47 43.38 33.23
CA PRO A 421 -33.55 42.64 34.08
C PRO A 421 -33.18 43.49 35.30
N GLY A 422 -33.63 43.06 36.48
CA GLY A 422 -33.02 43.40 37.76
C GLY A 422 -33.93 44.08 38.79
N GLN A 423 -34.62 43.28 39.62
CA GLN A 423 -34.70 43.53 41.06
C GLN A 423 -35.02 42.22 41.82
N ALA A 424 -34.27 41.99 42.89
CA ALA A 424 -34.11 40.70 43.56
C ALA A 424 -35.13 40.44 44.67
N GLY A 425 -35.38 39.14 44.91
CA GLY A 425 -35.70 38.59 46.24
C GLY A 425 -37.05 37.89 46.37
N GLY A 426 -37.03 36.58 46.65
CA GLY A 426 -38.16 35.84 47.22
C GLY A 426 -38.34 34.41 46.69
N ASP A 427 -37.96 33.43 47.49
CA ASP A 427 -37.94 32.00 47.19
C ASP A 427 -39.32 31.37 46.95
N ALA A 428 -39.44 30.51 45.92
CA ALA A 428 -40.33 29.34 45.92
C ALA A 428 -39.93 28.38 44.78
N ALA A 429 -39.85 27.10 45.13
CA ALA A 429 -39.48 25.97 44.27
C ALA A 429 -40.48 25.67 43.15
N MET A 430 -40.06 24.80 42.22
CA MET A 430 -40.83 24.07 41.20
C MET A 430 -40.94 24.72 39.80
N ASP A 431 -40.05 24.33 38.88
CA ASP A 431 -40.32 23.32 37.84
C ASP A 431 -39.48 23.52 36.57
N ASP A 432 -38.85 22.43 36.18
CA ASP A 432 -37.84 22.24 35.15
C ASP A 432 -38.55 22.03 33.79
N GLU A 433 -39.08 23.07 33.15
CA GLU A 433 -39.85 22.87 31.90
C GLU A 433 -39.86 24.03 30.87
N GLN A 434 -38.84 24.90 30.81
CA GLN A 434 -38.87 26.04 29.87
C GLN A 434 -37.65 26.24 28.95
N HIS A 435 -36.69 25.31 28.91
CA HIS A 435 -35.62 25.34 27.89
C HIS A 435 -35.96 24.67 26.55
N GLN A 436 -37.16 24.11 26.36
CA GLN A 436 -37.52 23.39 25.12
C GLN A 436 -38.27 24.22 24.06
N HIS A 437 -38.79 25.41 24.39
CA HIS A 437 -39.79 26.06 23.51
C HIS A 437 -39.21 26.94 22.37
N HIS A 438 -37.89 27.09 22.26
CA HIS A 438 -37.28 27.94 21.21
C HIS A 438 -36.73 27.19 19.99
N GLN A 439 -36.84 25.85 19.92
CA GLN A 439 -36.24 25.04 18.83
C GLN A 439 -37.21 24.32 17.88
N GLN A 440 -38.54 24.50 17.97
CA GLN A 440 -39.46 23.82 17.04
C GLN A 440 -40.53 24.74 16.44
N LYS A 441 -40.13 25.62 15.54
CA LYS A 441 -41.03 26.05 14.45
C LYS A 441 -40.97 24.98 13.34
N ARG A 442 -41.60 23.83 13.57
CA ARG A 442 -41.75 22.76 12.56
C ARG A 442 -42.41 23.35 11.32
N LEU A 443 -41.70 23.40 10.20
CA LEU A 443 -42.29 23.74 8.90
C LEU A 443 -43.38 22.70 8.60
N LYS A 444 -44.64 23.10 8.72
CA LYS A 444 -45.78 22.24 8.37
C LYS A 444 -45.77 21.98 6.86
N ALA A 445 -46.13 20.76 6.45
CA ALA A 445 -46.29 20.38 5.05
C ALA A 445 -47.18 21.42 4.34
N SER A 446 -46.67 22.05 3.28
CA SER A 446 -47.38 23.11 2.57
C SER A 446 -47.38 22.82 1.07
N ALA A 447 -48.54 22.42 0.54
CA ALA A 447 -48.72 22.10 -0.88
C ALA A 447 -48.37 23.27 -1.81
N ALA A 448 -48.59 24.51 -1.35
CA ALA A 448 -48.39 25.73 -2.13
C ALA A 448 -46.93 26.00 -2.56
N LYS A 449 -45.93 25.39 -1.90
CA LYS A 449 -44.51 25.66 -2.17
C LYS A 449 -43.82 24.56 -2.99
N ILE A 450 -44.52 23.46 -3.26
CA ILE A 450 -43.98 22.29 -3.96
C ILE A 450 -43.55 22.67 -5.38
N ASP A 451 -44.39 23.42 -6.10
CA ASP A 451 -44.10 23.85 -7.47
C ASP A 451 -42.91 24.81 -7.52
N GLU A 452 -42.82 25.75 -6.57
CA GLU A 452 -41.69 26.67 -6.42
C GLU A 452 -40.36 25.92 -6.22
N TYR A 453 -40.35 24.87 -5.38
CA TYR A 453 -39.16 24.07 -5.14
C TYR A 453 -38.77 23.22 -6.36
N ILE A 454 -39.74 22.66 -7.08
CA ILE A 454 -39.49 21.93 -8.33
C ILE A 454 -38.88 22.87 -9.37
N THR A 455 -39.42 24.08 -9.53
CA THR A 455 -38.84 25.10 -10.43
C THR A 455 -37.40 25.43 -10.05
N LYS A 456 -37.10 25.64 -8.75
CA LYS A 456 -35.74 25.90 -8.27
C LYS A 456 -34.77 24.76 -8.58
N VAL A 457 -35.19 23.50 -8.39
CA VAL A 457 -34.34 22.34 -8.72
C VAL A 457 -34.14 22.20 -10.24
N SER A 458 -35.17 22.47 -11.04
CA SER A 458 -35.09 22.44 -12.51
C SER A 458 -34.25 23.57 -13.12
N ALA A 459 -33.97 24.65 -12.37
CA ALA A 459 -33.13 25.76 -12.83
C ALA A 459 -31.64 25.35 -12.96
N TYR A 460 -31.22 24.28 -12.27
CA TYR A 460 -29.86 23.76 -12.31
C TYR A 460 -29.58 22.95 -13.59
N LYS A 461 -29.52 23.64 -14.73
CA LYS A 461 -29.31 23.03 -16.07
C LYS A 461 -27.85 22.71 -16.42
N ALA A 462 -26.88 23.41 -15.83
CA ALA A 462 -25.46 23.15 -16.07
C ALA A 462 -25.09 21.73 -15.61
N GLY A 463 -24.61 20.87 -16.52
CA GLY A 463 -24.16 19.49 -16.22
C GLY A 463 -25.26 18.43 -16.15
N GLY A 464 -26.54 18.79 -16.36
CA GLY A 464 -27.66 17.85 -16.28
C GLY A 464 -27.96 17.35 -14.86
N ASP A 465 -27.40 18.00 -13.84
CA ASP A 465 -27.48 17.51 -12.47
C ASP A 465 -28.81 17.81 -11.79
N GLY A 466 -29.53 18.88 -12.19
CA GLY A 466 -30.91 19.14 -11.77
C GLY A 466 -31.86 18.01 -12.18
N GLY A 467 -31.73 17.50 -13.40
CA GLY A 467 -32.51 16.34 -13.87
C GLY A 467 -32.19 15.04 -13.12
N LYS A 468 -30.92 14.82 -12.76
CA LYS A 468 -30.52 13.68 -11.91
C LYS A 468 -31.10 13.81 -10.50
N CYS A 469 -31.14 15.02 -9.94
CA CYS A 469 -31.75 15.31 -8.65
C CYS A 469 -33.26 15.03 -8.67
N LEU A 470 -33.98 15.52 -9.68
CA LEU A 470 -35.42 15.28 -9.84
C LEU A 470 -35.74 13.78 -9.96
N LYS A 471 -34.93 13.00 -10.68
CA LYS A 471 -35.07 11.53 -10.76
C LYS A 471 -34.90 10.85 -9.41
N VAL A 472 -33.94 11.29 -8.59
CA VAL A 472 -33.73 10.74 -7.24
C VAL A 472 -34.87 11.12 -6.30
N LEU A 473 -35.36 12.36 -6.37
CA LEU A 473 -36.54 12.81 -5.62
C LEU A 473 -37.80 12.02 -6.00
N LYS A 474 -37.98 11.73 -7.30
CA LYS A 474 -39.05 10.84 -7.79
C LYS A 474 -38.94 9.45 -7.17
N ILE A 475 -37.75 8.87 -7.07
CA ILE A 475 -37.56 7.53 -6.47
C ILE A 475 -37.95 7.54 -5.00
N TYR A 476 -37.51 8.54 -4.23
CA TYR A 476 -37.85 8.62 -2.81
C TYR A 476 -39.35 8.78 -2.55
N ILE A 477 -40.02 9.66 -3.29
CA ILE A 477 -41.47 9.88 -3.15
C ILE A 477 -42.26 8.71 -3.77
N GLY A 478 -41.79 8.18 -4.90
CA GLY A 478 -42.39 7.08 -5.64
C GLY A 478 -42.43 5.79 -4.82
N ASN A 479 -41.33 5.43 -4.16
CA ASN A 479 -41.28 4.23 -3.33
C ASN A 479 -42.27 4.28 -2.16
N VAL A 480 -42.53 5.47 -1.60
CA VAL A 480 -43.54 5.66 -0.55
C VAL A 480 -44.96 5.56 -1.09
N VAL A 481 -45.20 6.05 -2.30
CA VAL A 481 -46.52 5.96 -2.97
C VAL A 481 -46.82 4.51 -3.37
N ASP A 482 -45.82 3.82 -3.93
CA ASP A 482 -45.98 2.47 -4.48
C ASP A 482 -45.99 1.38 -3.38
N HIS A 483 -45.37 1.67 -2.23
CA HIS A 483 -45.34 0.79 -1.05
C HIS A 483 -45.67 1.57 0.23
N PRO A 484 -46.95 1.88 0.50
CA PRO A 484 -47.36 2.72 1.64
C PRO A 484 -47.13 2.06 3.01
N ASP A 485 -47.16 0.72 3.06
CA ASP A 485 -47.10 -0.07 4.29
C ASP A 485 -45.66 -0.46 4.71
N ASP A 486 -44.66 -0.23 3.84
CA ASP A 486 -43.28 -0.62 4.13
C ASP A 486 -42.55 0.51 4.89
N PRO A 487 -42.18 0.30 6.18
CA PRO A 487 -41.51 1.31 7.00
C PRO A 487 -40.13 1.70 6.44
N LYS A 488 -39.51 0.85 5.62
CA LYS A 488 -38.20 1.12 5.01
C LYS A 488 -38.20 2.34 4.11
N TYR A 489 -39.29 2.58 3.36
CA TYR A 489 -39.37 3.71 2.43
C TYR A 489 -39.80 5.02 3.09
N ARG A 490 -40.33 4.94 4.32
CA ARG A 490 -40.73 6.10 5.12
C ARG A 490 -39.54 6.83 5.74
N SER A 491 -38.34 6.24 5.73
CA SER A 491 -37.10 6.86 6.22
C SER A 491 -36.07 7.00 5.09
N ILE A 492 -35.52 8.21 4.95
CA ILE A 492 -34.46 8.53 4.00
C ILE A 492 -33.21 8.87 4.80
N ASN A 493 -32.18 8.02 4.66
CA ASN A 493 -30.88 8.30 5.25
C ASN A 493 -30.18 9.46 4.51
N THR A 494 -29.89 10.55 5.22
CA THR A 494 -29.25 11.74 4.65
C THR A 494 -27.75 11.56 4.40
N ASP A 495 -27.14 10.54 5.00
CA ASP A 495 -25.73 10.21 4.83
C ASP A 495 -25.44 9.34 3.61
N ASN A 496 -26.46 8.81 2.96
CA ASN A 496 -26.31 8.03 1.74
C ASN A 496 -25.63 8.86 0.63
N LYS A 497 -24.68 8.25 -0.08
CA LYS A 497 -23.97 8.83 -1.23
C LYS A 497 -24.92 9.44 -2.27
N ALA A 498 -26.05 8.78 -2.53
CA ALA A 498 -27.06 9.30 -3.46
C ALA A 498 -27.67 10.62 -2.97
N PHE A 499 -27.99 10.72 -1.67
CA PHE A 499 -28.54 11.94 -1.07
C PHE A 499 -27.49 13.05 -0.99
N LYS A 500 -26.28 12.75 -0.50
CA LYS A 500 -25.17 13.71 -0.34
C LYS A 500 -24.73 14.36 -1.65
N ILE A 501 -24.67 13.59 -2.73
CA ILE A 501 -24.18 14.09 -4.03
C ILE A 501 -25.33 14.67 -4.86
N LYS A 502 -26.49 14.01 -4.89
CA LYS A 502 -27.55 14.34 -5.85
C LYS A 502 -28.70 15.16 -5.27
N VAL A 503 -28.84 15.29 -3.94
CA VAL A 503 -29.97 15.98 -3.30
C VAL A 503 -29.50 17.12 -2.41
N LYS A 504 -28.51 16.89 -1.52
CA LYS A 504 -27.99 17.88 -0.57
C LYS A 504 -27.45 19.18 -1.21
N PRO A 505 -26.76 19.17 -2.37
CA PRO A 505 -26.21 20.40 -2.96
C PRO A 505 -27.26 21.31 -3.61
N PHE A 506 -28.47 20.79 -3.89
CA PHE A 506 -29.49 21.51 -4.65
C PHE A 506 -30.42 22.28 -3.73
N ILE A 507 -30.40 23.62 -3.86
CA ILE A 507 -31.24 24.52 -3.09
C ILE A 507 -32.69 24.31 -3.53
N GLY A 508 -33.50 23.75 -2.63
CA GLY A 508 -34.92 23.41 -2.88
C GLY A 508 -35.22 21.92 -2.74
N ALA A 509 -34.25 21.02 -2.92
CA ALA A 509 -34.49 19.58 -2.86
C ALA A 509 -34.82 19.08 -1.44
N LYS A 510 -34.06 19.51 -0.42
CA LYS A 510 -34.39 19.24 1.00
C LYS A 510 -35.72 19.90 1.41
N ALA A 511 -35.97 21.12 0.93
CA ALA A 511 -37.19 21.86 1.24
C ALA A 511 -38.45 21.21 0.63
N LEU A 512 -38.33 20.60 -0.56
CA LEU A 512 -39.38 19.81 -1.18
C LEU A 512 -39.75 18.60 -0.31
N LEU A 513 -38.76 17.84 0.18
CA LEU A 513 -39.00 16.70 1.08
C LEU A 513 -39.69 17.14 2.37
N LEU A 514 -39.26 18.27 2.96
CA LEU A 514 -39.92 18.85 4.13
C LEU A 514 -41.37 19.28 3.85
N ALA A 515 -41.63 19.86 2.68
CA ALA A 515 -42.96 20.32 2.28
C ALA A 515 -43.95 19.17 2.03
N VAL A 516 -43.42 18.00 1.61
CA VAL A 516 -44.18 16.77 1.39
C VAL A 516 -44.51 16.04 2.69
N GLY A 517 -43.75 16.31 3.77
CA GLY A 517 -44.03 15.79 5.11
C GLY A 517 -42.89 14.99 5.75
N PHE A 518 -41.73 14.88 5.08
CA PHE A 518 -40.54 14.34 5.72
C PHE A 518 -40.03 15.32 6.79
N ALA A 519 -39.65 14.84 7.96
CA ALA A 519 -39.08 15.65 9.02
C ALA A 519 -37.71 15.07 9.42
N PRO A 520 -36.73 15.92 9.78
CA PRO A 520 -35.47 15.41 10.31
C PRO A 520 -35.73 14.71 11.64
N ASN A 521 -35.08 13.56 11.85
CA ASN A 521 -35.03 12.89 13.15
C ASN A 521 -34.22 13.75 14.15
N GLN A 522 -34.29 13.46 15.45
CA GLN A 522 -33.60 14.16 16.55
C GLN A 522 -32.08 14.25 16.33
N SER A 523 -31.50 13.29 15.61
CA SER A 523 -30.07 13.24 15.25
C SER A 523 -29.73 13.95 13.93
N GLU A 524 -30.69 14.47 13.17
CA GLU A 524 -30.56 15.01 11.80
C GLU A 524 -29.93 14.07 10.76
N THR A 525 -29.63 12.81 11.11
CA THR A 525 -29.01 11.81 10.23
C THR A 525 -29.99 11.19 9.23
N ALA A 526 -31.29 11.22 9.53
CA ALA A 526 -32.36 10.69 8.68
C ALA A 526 -33.55 11.66 8.56
N LEU A 527 -34.28 11.56 7.45
CA LEU A 527 -35.55 12.24 7.18
C LEU A 527 -36.67 11.20 7.23
N GLU A 528 -37.61 11.35 8.15
CA GLU A 528 -38.69 10.40 8.39
C GLU A 528 -40.06 10.99 8.07
N LEU A 529 -40.91 10.19 7.45
CA LEU A 529 -42.27 10.57 7.10
C LEU A 529 -43.22 10.25 8.26
N GLY A 530 -43.76 11.29 8.88
CA GLY A 530 -44.71 11.15 10.00
C GLY A 530 -45.97 10.35 9.63
N GLU A 531 -46.56 9.67 10.61
CA GLU A 531 -47.70 8.75 10.43
C GLU A 531 -48.95 9.42 9.80
N GLY A 532 -49.10 10.74 9.94
CA GLY A 532 -50.18 11.55 9.34
C GLY A 532 -49.85 12.18 7.98
N ALA A 533 -48.93 11.61 7.20
CA ALA A 533 -48.57 12.15 5.89
C ALA A 533 -49.73 12.06 4.89
N ASN A 534 -50.01 13.17 4.19
CA ASN A 534 -51.09 13.23 3.23
C ASN A 534 -50.70 12.47 1.94
N HIS A 535 -51.22 11.26 1.78
CA HIS A 535 -50.92 10.37 0.65
C HIS A 535 -51.33 11.01 -0.70
N GLU A 536 -52.42 11.78 -0.74
CA GLU A 536 -52.86 12.49 -1.94
C GLU A 536 -51.82 13.53 -2.40
N LEU A 537 -51.17 14.19 -1.44
CA LEU A 537 -50.10 15.16 -1.72
C LEU A 537 -48.84 14.47 -2.29
N LEU A 538 -48.50 13.28 -1.80
CA LEU A 538 -47.40 12.47 -2.31
C LEU A 538 -47.64 12.03 -3.76
N VAL A 539 -48.85 11.56 -4.06
CA VAL A 539 -49.27 11.17 -5.43
C VAL A 539 -49.23 12.38 -6.37
N SER A 540 -49.78 13.52 -5.94
CA SER A 540 -49.72 14.77 -6.73
C SER A 540 -48.27 15.22 -6.98
N THR A 541 -47.40 15.12 -5.98
CA THR A 541 -45.99 15.49 -6.10
C THR A 541 -45.22 14.55 -7.03
N LYS A 542 -45.52 13.24 -7.00
CA LYS A 542 -44.96 12.26 -7.95
C LYS A 542 -45.28 12.65 -9.39
N GLY A 543 -46.54 12.96 -9.68
CA GLY A 543 -46.97 13.41 -11.02
C GLY A 543 -46.28 14.71 -11.46
N LYS A 544 -46.17 15.69 -10.56
CA LYS A 544 -45.46 16.95 -10.83
C LYS A 544 -43.97 16.76 -11.11
N LEU A 545 -43.31 15.85 -10.39
CA LEU A 545 -41.92 15.49 -10.64
C LEU A 545 -41.75 14.78 -11.99
N GLU A 546 -42.68 13.92 -12.39
CA GLU A 546 -42.66 13.28 -13.70
C GLU A 546 -42.82 14.31 -14.83
N SER A 547 -43.76 15.24 -14.72
CA SER A 547 -43.91 16.35 -15.66
C SER A 547 -42.66 17.24 -15.71
N ALA A 548 -42.04 17.53 -14.57
CA ALA A 548 -40.81 18.32 -14.51
C ALA A 548 -39.60 17.59 -15.12
N ILE A 549 -39.49 16.27 -14.95
CA ILE A 549 -38.45 15.46 -15.59
C ILE A 549 -38.66 15.44 -17.11
N ALA A 550 -39.91 15.30 -17.58
CA ALA A 550 -40.23 15.34 -19.00
C ALA A 550 -39.93 16.71 -19.63
N ALA A 551 -40.24 17.80 -18.93
CA ALA A 551 -39.95 19.18 -19.36
C ALA A 551 -38.44 19.53 -19.30
N TYR A 552 -37.65 18.75 -18.56
CA TYR A 552 -36.20 18.90 -18.48
C TYR A 552 -35.46 18.19 -19.62
N GLY A 553 -36.16 17.32 -20.37
CA GLY A 553 -35.65 16.49 -21.46
C GLY A 553 -34.90 17.25 -22.54
#